data_AF-A0A517PR81-F1
#
_entry.id   AF-A0A517PR81-F1
#
_cell.length_a   1.000
_cell.length_b   1.000
_cell.length_c   1.000
_cell.angle_alpha   90.00
_cell.angle_beta   90.00
_cell.angle_gamma   90.00
#
_symmetry.space_group_name_H-M   'P 1'
#
loop_
_entity.id
_entity.type
_entity.pdbx_description
1 polymer ?
#
loop_
_entity_poly.entity_id
_entity_poly.type
_entity_poly.pdbx_seq_one_letter_code
_entity_poly.pdbx_strand_id
1 'polypeptide(L)'
;MKNIINSLINDEAGFIVSAELVLISSIAVLAMIVGLSEVANNVNQELEDVGSAFSSINQTYNLCEVSGHKGELSGSNFRDCPDFCSGQWDIY
;
A
#
# COMPACT_ATOMS: atom_id res chain seq x y z
N MET A 1 6.21 59.42 -19.71
CA MET A 1 5.55 58.61 -18.66
C MET A 1 4.22 58.00 -19.10
N LYS A 2 3.32 58.72 -19.79
CA LYS A 2 2.03 58.17 -20.26
C LYS A 2 2.15 56.89 -21.11
N ASN A 3 3.18 56.79 -21.95
CA ASN A 3 3.38 55.63 -22.83
C ASN A 3 3.77 54.35 -22.07
N ILE A 4 4.53 54.46 -20.97
CA ILE A 4 4.88 53.30 -20.14
C ILE A 4 3.66 52.79 -19.40
N ILE A 5 2.85 53.69 -18.83
CA ILE A 5 1.60 53.33 -18.14
C ILE A 5 0.61 52.68 -19.11
N ASN A 6 0.45 53.22 -20.32
CA ASN A 6 -0.38 52.59 -21.35
C ASN A 6 0.18 51.24 -21.82
N SER A 7 1.50 51.08 -21.89
CA SER A 7 2.11 49.80 -22.27
C SER A 7 1.89 48.73 -21.20
N LEU A 8 1.95 49.08 -19.91
CA LEU A 8 1.68 48.18 -18.79
C LEU A 8 0.19 47.83 -18.66
N ILE A 9 -0.72 48.76 -18.97
CA ILE A 9 -2.17 48.52 -18.95
C ILE A 9 -2.62 47.61 -20.09
N ASN A 10 -1.95 47.67 -21.25
CA ASN A 10 -2.22 46.81 -22.40
C ASN A 10 -1.26 45.60 -22.46
N ASP A 11 -0.54 45.32 -21.38
CA ASP A 11 0.38 44.18 -21.31
C ASP A 11 -0.39 42.90 -20.97
N GLU A 12 -0.84 42.19 -22.00
CA GLU A 12 -1.42 40.84 -21.91
C GLU A 12 -0.34 39.76 -21.63
N ALA A 13 0.96 40.12 -21.67
CA ALA A 13 2.05 39.20 -21.33
C ALA A 13 2.36 39.18 -19.82
N GLY A 14 1.50 39.81 -19.01
CA GLY A 14 1.51 39.68 -17.57
C GLY A 14 1.32 38.21 -17.18
N PHE A 15 2.43 37.56 -16.82
CA PHE A 15 2.51 36.27 -16.13
C PHE A 15 1.84 36.40 -14.74
N ILE A 16 0.53 36.57 -14.77
CA ILE A 16 -0.35 36.49 -13.62
C ILE A 16 -0.73 35.03 -13.57
N VAL A 17 -0.59 34.45 -12.39
CA VAL A 17 -1.14 33.15 -12.00
C VAL A 17 -2.59 33.07 -12.50
N SER A 18 -2.78 32.57 -13.73
CA SER A 18 -4.10 32.51 -14.38
C SER A 18 -4.94 31.52 -13.58
N ALA A 19 -6.24 31.82 -13.43
CA ALA A 19 -7.18 30.90 -12.79
C ALA A 19 -7.14 29.50 -13.45
N GLU A 20 -6.84 29.44 -14.75
CA GLU A 20 -6.70 28.20 -15.51
C GLU A 20 -5.46 27.39 -15.07
N LEU A 21 -4.33 28.06 -14.82
CA LEU A 21 -3.10 27.40 -14.37
C LEU A 21 -3.20 26.92 -12.94
N VAL A 22 -3.92 27.66 -12.08
CA VAL A 22 -4.27 27.20 -10.72
C VAL A 22 -5.15 25.96 -10.79
N LEU A 23 -6.17 25.96 -11.64
CA LEU A 23 -7.10 24.83 -11.80
C LEU A 23 -6.39 23.57 -12.30
N ILE A 24 -5.54 23.69 -13.32
CA ILE A 24 -4.72 22.56 -13.82
C ILE A 24 -3.77 22.07 -12.72
N SER A 25 -3.13 22.98 -11.99
CA SER A 25 -2.20 22.63 -10.91
C SER A 25 -2.89 21.90 -9.76
N SER A 26 -4.10 22.33 -9.38
CA SER A 26 -4.91 21.65 -8.36
C SER A 26 -5.31 20.24 -8.79
N ILE A 27 -5.74 20.05 -10.05
CA ILE A 27 -6.07 18.72 -10.57
C ILE A 27 -4.83 17.82 -10.58
N ALA A 28 -3.67 18.34 -11.00
CA ALA A 28 -2.43 17.59 -11.02
C ALA A 28 -2.00 17.13 -9.62
N VAL A 29 -2.12 18.00 -8.61
CA VAL A 29 -1.82 17.63 -7.21
C VAL A 29 -2.79 16.57 -6.69
N LEU A 30 -4.09 16.70 -6.97
CA LEU A 30 -5.08 15.70 -6.55
C LEU A 30 -4.83 14.35 -7.21
N ALA A 31 -4.55 14.33 -8.52
CA ALA A 31 -4.22 13.11 -9.25
C ALA A 31 -2.94 12.45 -8.70
N MET A 32 -1.94 13.24 -8.32
CA MET A 32 -0.71 12.73 -7.73
C MET A 32 -0.95 12.12 -6.33
N ILE A 33 -1.79 12.76 -5.50
CA ILE A 33 -2.12 12.23 -4.17
C ILE A 33 -2.87 10.90 -4.28
N VAL A 34 -3.88 10.83 -5.15
CA VAL A 34 -4.62 9.57 -5.38
C VAL A 34 -3.69 8.52 -5.96
N GLY A 35 -2.87 8.87 -6.95
CA GLY A 35 -1.90 7.95 -7.55
C GLY A 35 -0.90 7.38 -6.53
N LEU A 36 -0.39 8.22 -5.62
CA LEU A 36 0.50 7.78 -4.56
C LEU A 36 -0.21 6.87 -3.54
N SER A 37 -1.47 7.17 -3.21
CA SER A 37 -2.29 6.33 -2.33
C SER A 37 -2.51 4.93 -2.91
N GLU A 38 -2.83 4.84 -4.20
CA GLU A 38 -3.04 3.56 -4.88
C GLU A 38 -1.74 2.76 -5.00
N VAL A 39 -0.60 3.42 -5.29
CA VAL A 39 0.71 2.75 -5.28
C VAL A 39 1.03 2.21 -3.90
N ALA A 40 0.82 2.99 -2.84
CA ALA A 40 1.06 2.54 -1.47
C ALA A 40 0.17 1.34 -1.10
N ASN A 41 -1.11 1.39 -1.46
CA ASN A 41 -2.04 0.30 -1.18
C ASN A 41 -1.68 -0.98 -1.94
N ASN A 42 -1.32 -0.88 -3.22
CA ASN A 42 -0.90 -2.03 -4.01
C ASN A 42 0.40 -2.64 -3.50
N VAL A 43 1.40 -1.82 -3.13
CA VAL A 43 2.66 -2.32 -2.56
C VAL A 43 2.40 -3.06 -1.24
N ASN A 44 1.51 -2.55 -0.38
CA ASN A 44 1.17 -3.22 0.86
C ASN A 44 0.48 -4.57 0.63
N GLN A 45 -0.44 -4.65 -0.33
CA GLN A 45 -1.11 -5.91 -0.69
C GLN A 45 -0.10 -6.95 -1.23
N GLU A 46 0.82 -6.55 -2.11
CA GLU A 46 1.85 -7.48 -2.62
C GLU A 46 2.82 -7.93 -1.51
N LEU A 47 3.13 -7.06 -0.54
CA LEU A 47 3.93 -7.45 0.63
C LEU A 47 3.19 -8.41 1.56
N GLU A 48 1.88 -8.24 1.71
CA GLU A 48 1.02 -9.17 2.42
C GLU A 48 1.02 -10.54 1.73
N ASP A 49 0.84 -10.59 0.41
CA ASP A 49 0.89 -11.81 -0.39
C ASP A 49 2.25 -12.52 -0.27
N VAL A 50 3.35 -11.78 -0.30
CA VAL A 50 4.69 -12.33 -0.05
C VAL A 50 4.79 -12.91 1.36
N GLY A 51 4.29 -12.20 2.37
CA GLY A 51 4.24 -12.68 3.76
C GLY A 51 3.46 -13.98 3.90
N SER A 52 2.27 -14.05 3.29
CA SER A 52 1.44 -15.24 3.21
C SER A 52 2.14 -16.39 2.49
N ALA A 53 2.84 -16.12 1.38
CA ALA A 53 3.62 -17.12 0.67
C ALA A 53 4.73 -17.71 1.57
N PHE A 54 5.44 -16.89 2.35
CA PHE A 54 6.42 -17.37 3.32
C PHE A 54 5.78 -18.16 4.47
N SER A 55 4.59 -17.77 4.93
CA SER A 55 3.82 -18.53 5.94
C SER A 55 3.37 -19.88 5.39
N SER A 56 2.96 -19.94 4.13
CA SER A 56 2.50 -21.16 3.43
C SER A 56 3.60 -22.17 3.14
N ILE A 57 4.88 -21.77 3.21
CA ILE A 57 5.99 -22.74 3.21
C ILE A 57 5.77 -23.63 4.42
N ASN A 58 5.71 -24.95 4.22
CA ASN A 58 5.41 -25.91 5.27
C ASN A 58 6.36 -25.77 6.48
N GLN A 59 5.94 -25.01 7.49
CA GLN A 59 6.64 -24.81 8.76
C GLN A 59 6.27 -25.90 9.80
N THR A 60 5.48 -26.90 9.39
CA THR A 60 5.01 -27.95 10.29
C THR A 60 6.07 -29.05 10.39
N TYR A 61 6.84 -29.03 11.47
CA TYR A 61 7.42 -30.26 11.98
C TYR A 61 6.33 -31.03 12.72
N ASN A 62 5.98 -32.22 12.24
CA ASN A 62 5.12 -33.15 12.97
C ASN A 62 6.00 -34.26 13.55
N LEU A 63 6.28 -34.18 14.85
CA LEU A 63 6.91 -35.27 15.58
C LEU A 63 5.81 -36.20 16.08
N CYS A 64 5.68 -37.37 15.45
CA CYS A 64 4.70 -38.38 15.85
C CYS A 64 4.99 -38.90 17.25
N GLU A 65 3.95 -38.97 18.07
CA GLU A 65 4.00 -39.51 19.42
C GLU A 65 4.20 -41.04 19.41
N VAL A 66 5.06 -41.55 20.29
CA VAL A 66 5.13 -42.99 20.59
C VAL A 66 4.48 -43.21 21.94
N SER A 67 3.30 -43.84 21.96
CA SER A 67 2.58 -44.19 23.19
C SER A 67 2.68 -45.70 23.44
N GLY A 68 3.12 -46.07 24.64
CA GLY A 68 3.25 -47.46 25.09
C GLY A 68 3.01 -47.60 26.60
N HIS A 69 2.93 -48.85 27.08
CA HIS A 69 2.43 -49.25 28.42
C HIS A 69 2.98 -48.48 29.65
N LYS A 70 4.10 -47.75 29.55
CA LYS A 70 4.72 -46.97 30.65
C LYS A 70 5.40 -45.66 30.21
N GLY A 71 5.13 -45.17 29.00
CA GLY A 71 5.80 -43.98 28.49
C GLY A 71 4.95 -43.28 27.43
N GLU A 72 4.76 -41.99 27.63
CA GLU A 72 4.12 -41.05 26.71
C GLU A 72 5.12 -39.93 26.44
N LEU A 73 5.19 -39.46 25.20
CA LEU A 73 6.24 -38.57 24.74
C LEU A 73 5.62 -37.52 23.82
N SER A 74 5.06 -36.46 24.40
CA SER A 74 4.32 -35.40 23.68
C SER A 74 5.13 -34.87 22.49
N GLY A 75 4.56 -35.04 21.30
CA GLY A 75 5.04 -34.40 20.08
C GLY A 75 4.79 -32.89 20.12
N SER A 76 5.44 -32.17 19.21
CA SER A 76 5.11 -30.77 18.90
C SER A 76 4.49 -30.70 17.50
N ASN A 77 3.47 -29.86 17.36
CA ASN A 77 2.90 -29.47 16.07
C ASN A 77 2.79 -27.94 15.97
N PHE A 78 2.98 -27.41 14.77
CA PHE A 78 2.65 -26.01 14.46
C PHE A 78 1.24 -25.98 13.85
N ARG A 79 0.38 -25.10 14.36
CA ARG A 79 -0.96 -24.88 13.84
C ARG A 79 -1.18 -23.38 13.75
N ASP A 80 -1.23 -22.86 12.53
CA ASP A 80 -1.61 -21.48 12.30
C ASP A 80 -3.12 -21.33 12.53
N CYS A 81 -3.51 -20.30 13.28
CA CYS A 81 -4.90 -20.03 13.65
C CYS A 81 -5.32 -18.72 12.97
N PRO A 82 -6.48 -18.68 12.30
CA PRO A 82 -6.95 -17.45 11.65
C PRO A 82 -7.01 -16.28 12.62
N ASP A 83 -6.41 -15.16 12.24
CA ASP A 83 -6.38 -13.92 12.99
C ASP A 83 -7.09 -12.78 12.23
N PHE A 84 -7.00 -11.55 12.77
CA PHE A 84 -7.60 -10.37 12.15
C PHE A 84 -7.13 -10.13 10.70
N CYS A 85 -5.91 -10.55 10.38
CA CYS A 85 -5.29 -10.38 9.06
C CYS A 85 -5.65 -11.53 8.10
N SER A 86 -6.34 -12.58 8.56
CA SER A 86 -6.70 -13.76 7.77
C SER A 86 -8.01 -13.62 6.98
N GLY A 87 -8.63 -12.44 6.97
CA GLY A 87 -9.98 -12.20 6.42
C GLY A 87 -10.07 -12.11 4.89
N GLN A 88 -8.94 -12.11 4.19
CA GLN A 88 -8.86 -11.90 2.74
C GLN A 88 -8.93 -13.22 1.93
N TRP A 89 -9.01 -14.37 2.61
CA TRP A 89 -9.12 -15.72 2.01
C TRP A 89 -7.86 -16.18 1.26
N ASP A 90 -6.71 -15.57 1.52
CA ASP A 90 -5.46 -15.79 0.78
C ASP A 90 -4.58 -16.91 1.35
N ILE A 91 -5.02 -17.56 2.43
CA ILE A 91 -4.27 -18.63 3.11
C ILE A 91 -5.17 -19.87 3.26
N TYR A 92 -4.83 -20.92 2.52
CA TYR A 92 -5.38 -22.28 2.61
C TYR A 92 -4.28 -23.27 2.99
#